data_AF-A0A7C4MQM3-F1
#
_entry.id   AF-A0A7C4MQM3-F1
#
_cell.length_a   1.000
_cell.length_b   1.000
_cell.length_c   1.000
_cell.angle_alpha   90.00
_cell.angle_beta   90.00
_cell.angle_gamma   90.00
#
_symmetry.space_group_name_H-M   'P 1'
#
loop_
_entity.id
_entity.type
_entity.pdbx_description
1 polymer ?
#
loop_
_entity_poly.entity_id
_entity_poly.type
_entity_poly.pdbx_seq_one_letter_code
_entity_poly.pdbx_strand_id
1 'polypeptide(L)' 'GGALLKGLDLLIRQETGLPVFVADDPLSAVVRGVGKMLDELDLLRRVAITL' A
#
# COMPACT_ATOMS: atom_id res chain seq x y z
N GLY A 1 4.09 -5.76 -5.91
CA GLY A 1 4.42 -6.96 -6.72
C GLY A 1 3.59 -8.16 -6.34
N GLY A 2 3.83 -8.77 -5.17
CA GLY A 2 3.17 -10.02 -4.74
C GLY A 2 1.64 -10.02 -4.77
N ALA A 3 1.00 -8.86 -4.66
CA ALA A 3 -0.46 -8.68 -4.83
C ALA A 3 -1.00 -9.18 -6.20
N LEU A 4 -0.15 -9.32 -7.23
CA LEU A 4 -0.52 -9.82 -8.56
C LEU A 4 -0.58 -11.35 -8.66
N LEU A 5 -0.29 -12.07 -7.57
CA LEU A 5 -0.47 -13.52 -7.55
C LEU A 5 -1.95 -13.84 -7.80
N LYS A 6 -2.21 -14.70 -8.80
CA LYS A 6 -3.55 -15.01 -9.27
C LYS A 6 -4.45 -15.49 -8.11
N GLY A 7 -5.51 -14.74 -7.83
CA GLY A 7 -6.53 -15.09 -6.83
C GLY A 7 -6.14 -14.81 -5.38
N LEU A 8 -5.02 -14.14 -5.11
CA LEU A 8 -4.60 -13.79 -3.75
C LEU A 8 -5.62 -12.87 -3.05
N ASP A 9 -6.17 -11.91 -3.78
CA ASP A 9 -7.24 -11.02 -3.30
C ASP A 9 -8.51 -11.78 -2.92
N LEU A 10 -8.89 -12.77 -3.73
CA LEU A 10 -10.04 -13.65 -3.47
C LEU A 10 -9.83 -14.50 -2.21
N LEU A 11 -8.64 -15.08 -2.06
CA LEU A 11 -8.29 -15.89 -0.89
C LEU A 11 -8.38 -15.06 0.40
N ILE A 12 -7.75 -13.88 0.44
CA ILE A 12 -7.79 -13.01 1.62
C ILE A 12 -9.24 -12.59 1.92
N ARG A 13 -10.06 -12.31 0.89
CA ARG A 13 -11.47 -11.97 1.06
C ARG A 13 -12.26 -13.12 1.69
N GLN A 14 -12.02 -14.35 1.27
CA GLN A 14 -12.70 -15.54 1.81
C GLN A 14 -12.33 -15.78 3.28
N GLU A 15 -11.04 -15.70 3.61
CA GLU A 15 -10.54 -15.98 4.96
C GLU A 15 -10.93 -14.88 5.97
N THR A 16 -10.96 -13.63 5.53
CA THR A 16 -11.24 -12.49 6.43
C THR A 16 -12.71 -12.06 6.46
N GLY A 17 -13.48 -12.41 5.43
CA GLY A 17 -14.84 -11.89 5.24
C GLY A 17 -14.89 -10.39 4.90
N LEU A 18 -13.75 -9.75 4.64
CA LEU A 18 -13.64 -8.32 4.37
C LEU A 18 -13.47 -8.03 2.87
N PRO A 19 -13.90 -6.85 2.38
CA PRO A 19 -13.56 -6.39 1.04
C PRO A 19 -12.04 -6.27 0.86
N VAL A 20 -11.53 -6.80 -0.26
CA VAL A 20 -10.10 -6.77 -0.61
C VAL A 20 -9.97 -6.22 -2.02
N PHE A 21 -9.05 -5.29 -2.22
CA PHE A 21 -8.78 -4.64 -3.51
C PHE A 21 -7.29 -4.65 -3.81
N VAL A 22 -6.93 -4.93 -5.06
CA VAL A 22 -5.57 -4.74 -5.56
C VAL A 22 -5.42 -3.27 -5.96
N ALA A 23 -4.31 -2.65 -5.59
CA ALA A 23 -4.01 -1.28 -6.00
C ALA A 23 -3.88 -1.16 -7.53
N ASP A 24 -4.23 0.00 -8.10
CA ASP A 24 -4.20 0.24 -9.55
C ASP A 24 -2.80 0.03 -10.18
N ASP A 25 -1.73 0.41 -9.47
CA ASP A 25 -0.34 0.18 -9.86
C ASP A 25 0.45 -0.45 -8.69
N PRO A 26 0.31 -1.76 -8.45
CA PRO A 26 0.87 -2.43 -7.28
C PRO A 26 2.38 -2.71 -7.42
N LEU A 27 2.97 -2.42 -8.58
CA LEU A 27 4.41 -2.53 -8.80
C LEU A 27 5.13 -1.26 -8.38
N SER A 28 4.57 -0.09 -8.69
CA SER A 28 5.21 1.19 -8.36
C SER A 28 4.64 1.89 -7.13
N ALA A 29 3.57 1.36 -6.51
CA ALA A 29 2.88 1.97 -5.37
C ALA A 29 3.83 2.49 -4.27
N VAL A 30 4.87 1.72 -3.92
CA VAL A 30 5.85 2.11 -2.91
C VAL A 30 6.64 3.34 -3.33
N VAL A 31 7.32 3.30 -4.48
CA VAL A 31 8.16 4.41 -4.94
C VAL A 31 7.36 5.67 -5.26
N ARG A 32 6.12 5.52 -5.76
CA ARG A 32 5.21 6.65 -5.96
C ARG A 32 4.78 7.28 -4.63
N GLY A 33 4.50 6.47 -3.61
CA GLY A 33 4.18 6.95 -2.26
C GLY A 33 5.36 7.72 -1.65
N VAL A 34 6.58 7.20 -1.80
CA VAL A 34 7.80 7.90 -1.38
C VAL A 34 7.95 9.23 -2.11
N GLY A 35 7.80 9.24 -3.45
CA GLY A 35 7.89 10.47 -4.24
C GLY A 35 6.91 11.55 -3.75
N LYS A 36 5.64 11.18 -3.54
CA LYS A 36 4.62 12.09 -2.99
C LYS A 36 4.99 12.60 -1.59
N MET A 37 5.54 11.74 -0.73
CA MET A 37 5.92 12.13 0.63
C MET A 37 7.03 13.19 0.65
N LEU A 38 7.91 13.21 -0.36
CA LEU A 38 8.96 14.23 -0.48
C LEU A 38 8.38 15.63 -0.72
N ASP A 39 7.16 15.73 -1.27
CA ASP A 39 6.43 17.00 -1.40
C ASP A 39 5.73 17.42 -0.09
N GLU A 40 5.61 16.49 0.88
CA GLU A 40 4.88 16.67 2.15
C GLU A 40 5.77 16.44 3.39
N LEU A 41 6.98 17.01 3.41
CA LEU A 41 7.97 16.78 4.48
C LEU A 41 7.49 17.14 5.89
N ASP A 42 6.58 18.10 6.03
CA ASP A 42 6.02 18.46 7.34
C ASP A 42 5.05 17.40 7.86
N LEU A 43 4.26 16.78 6.97
CA LEU A 43 3.46 15.63 7.32
C LEU A 43 4.36 14.47 7.74
N LEU A 44 5.43 14.22 6.98
CA LEU A 44 6.42 13.20 7.32
C LEU A 44 6.99 13.40 8.73
N ARG A 45 7.40 14.62 9.08
CA ARG A 45 7.90 14.96 10.42
C ARG A 45 6.88 14.69 11.52
N ARG A 46 5.59 14.93 11.26
CA ARG A 46 4.51 14.75 12.24
C ARG A 46 4.21 13.27 12.50
N VAL A 47 4.32 12.42 11.49
CA VAL A 47 3.93 11.00 11.59
C VAL A 47 5.11 10.06 11.79
N ALA A 48 6.34 10.50 11.49
CA ALA A 48 7.54 9.70 11.74
C ALA A 48 7.69 9.45 13.24
N ILE A 49 7.58 8.19 13.64
CA ILE A 49 7.88 7.76 15.00
C ILE A 49 9.38 7.96 15.21
N THR A 50 9.76 8.87 16.10
CA THR A 50 11.14 9.03 16.53
C THR A 50 11.43 7.91 17.53
N LEU A 51 12.28 6.96 17.15
CA LEU A 51 12.82 5.94 18.06
C LEU A 51 13.85 6.56 19.01
#